data_AF-A0A2D6X2G3-F1
#
_entry.id   AF-A0A2D6X2G3-F1
#
_cell.length_a   1.000
_cell.length_b   1.000
_cell.length_c   1.000
_cell.angle_alpha   90.00
_cell.angle_beta   90.00
_cell.angle_gamma   90.00
#
_symmetry.space_group_name_H-M   'P 1'
#
loop_
_entity.id
_entity.type
_entity.pdbx_description
1 polymer ?
#
loop_
_entity_poly.entity_id
_entity_poly.type
_entity_poly.pdbx_seq_one_letter_code
_entity_poly.pdbx_strand_id
1 'polypeptide(L)'
;MNIALPILLLVFGGLTFWVLTESSLKWYFKITCISVFCIFTVIFWLSIHSFLGWPALEDDMPEKIAIHWIVIKEPNKISKSKGKIYVLAESVKEEESSSLARFFGYRRAKIEPRLYGLKYSRDLHEQIEKQLMPKLKSGRPVAGRFLKGKRPKGVGKEADGVRSGKGDGSESQEQEWHFHELLPSEIHRKQQ
;
A
#
# COMPACT_ATOMS: atom_id res chain seq x y z
N MET A 1 6.78 -19.22 -0.59
CA MET A 1 5.77 -19.37 -1.65
C MET A 1 4.84 -20.49 -1.23
N ASN A 2 3.57 -20.20 -0.89
CA ASN A 2 2.64 -21.23 -0.41
C ASN A 2 2.23 -22.12 -1.58
N ILE A 3 2.84 -23.30 -1.69
CA ILE A 3 2.56 -24.32 -2.73
C ILE A 3 1.12 -24.86 -2.60
N ALA A 4 0.49 -24.68 -1.43
CA ALA A 4 -0.88 -25.10 -1.18
C ALA A 4 -1.91 -24.50 -2.17
N LEU A 5 -1.74 -23.26 -2.61
CA LEU A 5 -2.68 -22.59 -3.53
C LEU A 5 -2.72 -23.23 -4.93
N PRO A 6 -1.58 -23.43 -5.63
CA PRO A 6 -1.60 -24.11 -6.92
C PRO A 6 -2.04 -25.57 -6.80
N ILE A 7 -1.71 -26.28 -5.71
CA ILE A 7 -2.20 -27.64 -5.47
C ILE A 7 -3.72 -27.65 -5.32
N LEU A 8 -4.28 -26.73 -4.52
CA LEU A 8 -5.73 -26.61 -4.34
C LEU A 8 -6.42 -26.35 -5.68
N LEU A 9 -5.87 -25.47 -6.52
CA LEU A 9 -6.42 -25.19 -7.85
C LEU A 9 -6.38 -26.41 -8.76
N LEU A 10 -5.31 -27.21 -8.70
CA LEU A 10 -5.17 -28.48 -9.43
C LEU A 10 -6.21 -29.52 -8.98
N VAL A 11 -6.38 -29.67 -7.66
CA VAL A 11 -7.38 -30.58 -7.08
C VAL A 11 -8.79 -30.13 -7.46
N PHE A 12 -9.08 -28.83 -7.36
CA PHE A 12 -10.40 -28.28 -7.70
C PHE A 12 -10.70 -28.45 -9.20
N GLY A 13 -9.71 -28.17 -10.06
CA GLY A 13 -9.79 -28.43 -11.49
C GLY A 13 -10.04 -29.92 -11.81
N GLY A 14 -9.27 -30.83 -11.21
CA GLY A 14 -9.47 -32.27 -11.37
C GLY A 14 -10.84 -32.75 -10.90
N LEU A 15 -11.33 -32.22 -9.78
CA LEU A 15 -12.65 -32.56 -9.24
C LEU A 15 -13.80 -32.05 -10.13
N THR A 16 -13.68 -30.83 -10.66
CA THR A 16 -14.64 -30.32 -11.65
C THR A 16 -14.63 -31.15 -12.94
N PHE A 17 -13.45 -31.54 -13.44
CA PHE A 17 -13.31 -32.39 -14.61
C PHE A 17 -13.91 -33.79 -14.40
N TRP A 18 -13.67 -34.39 -13.22
CA TRP A 18 -14.27 -35.66 -12.81
C TRP A 18 -15.80 -35.57 -12.79
N VAL A 19 -16.35 -34.54 -12.14
CA VAL A 19 -17.80 -34.30 -12.08
C VAL A 19 -18.40 -34.11 -13.48
N LEU A 20 -17.69 -33.48 -14.41
CA LEU A 20 -18.18 -33.29 -15.78
C LEU A 20 -18.24 -34.60 -16.57
N THR A 21 -17.27 -35.50 -16.37
CA THR A 21 -17.07 -36.71 -17.17
C THR A 21 -17.88 -37.90 -16.65
N GLU A 22 -17.81 -38.17 -15.34
CA GLU A 22 -18.41 -39.36 -14.73
C GLU A 22 -19.89 -39.16 -14.37
N SER A 23 -20.31 -37.92 -14.13
CA SER A 23 -21.59 -37.66 -13.46
C SER A 23 -22.79 -37.61 -14.41
N SER A 24 -23.87 -38.29 -14.02
CA SER A 24 -25.22 -38.25 -14.61
C SER A 24 -26.00 -36.96 -14.30
N LEU A 25 -25.31 -35.93 -13.79
CA LEU A 25 -25.89 -34.63 -13.47
C LEU A 25 -26.54 -33.97 -14.70
N LYS A 26 -27.64 -33.27 -14.46
CA LYS A 26 -28.35 -32.47 -15.47
C LYS A 26 -27.40 -31.45 -16.10
N TRP A 27 -27.55 -31.21 -17.40
CA TRP A 27 -26.67 -30.35 -18.19
C TRP A 27 -26.48 -28.93 -17.61
N TYR A 28 -27.53 -28.36 -17.00
CA TYR A 28 -27.44 -27.05 -16.33
C TYR A 28 -26.38 -27.01 -15.21
N PHE A 29 -26.27 -28.05 -14.39
CA PHE A 29 -25.23 -28.11 -13.34
C PHE A 29 -23.82 -28.17 -13.92
N LYS A 30 -23.66 -28.85 -15.06
CA LYS A 30 -22.37 -28.92 -15.77
C LYS A 30 -21.94 -27.55 -16.26
N ILE A 31 -22.86 -26.79 -16.88
CA ILE A 31 -22.59 -25.42 -17.35
C ILE A 31 -22.28 -24.49 -16.18
N THR A 32 -23.07 -24.52 -15.10
CA THR A 32 -22.82 -23.71 -13.91
C THR A 32 -21.45 -24.01 -13.31
N CYS A 33 -21.06 -25.28 -13.20
CA CYS A 33 -19.76 -25.70 -12.67
C CYS A 33 -18.60 -25.14 -13.52
N ILE A 34 -18.69 -25.24 -14.85
CA ILE A 34 -17.69 -24.68 -15.78
C ILE A 34 -17.60 -23.16 -15.62
N SER A 35 -18.74 -22.47 -15.57
CA SER A 35 -18.80 -21.02 -15.43
C SER A 35 -18.14 -20.54 -14.13
N VAL A 36 -18.45 -21.19 -13.00
CA VAL A 36 -17.84 -20.88 -11.70
C VAL A 36 -16.33 -21.11 -11.72
N PHE A 37 -15.86 -22.21 -12.32
CA PHE A 37 -14.43 -22.50 -12.45
C PHE A 37 -13.69 -21.45 -13.28
N CYS A 38 -14.26 -21.01 -14.40
CA CYS A 38 -13.70 -19.94 -15.21
C CYS A 38 -13.60 -18.62 -14.43
N ILE A 39 -14.68 -18.21 -13.75
CA ILE A 39 -14.69 -16.98 -12.94
C ILE A 39 -13.64 -17.06 -11.83
N PHE A 40 -13.57 -18.19 -11.12
CA PHE A 40 -12.59 -18.42 -10.08
C PHE A 40 -11.15 -18.32 -10.63
N THR A 41 -10.88 -18.87 -11.81
CA THR A 41 -9.55 -18.80 -12.45
C THR A 41 -9.16 -17.36 -12.76
N VAL A 42 -10.10 -16.53 -13.23
CA VAL A 42 -9.86 -15.10 -13.48
C VAL A 42 -9.55 -14.36 -12.16
N ILE A 43 -10.36 -14.58 -11.11
CA ILE A 43 -10.12 -13.96 -9.80
C ILE A 43 -8.77 -14.40 -9.22
N PHE A 44 -8.43 -15.68 -9.36
CA PHE A 44 -7.16 -16.22 -8.90
C PHE A 44 -5.98 -15.60 -9.65
N TRP A 45 -6.07 -15.46 -10.98
CA TRP A 45 -5.07 -14.79 -11.78
C TRP A 45 -4.85 -13.34 -11.34
N LEU A 46 -5.92 -12.58 -11.09
CA LEU A 46 -5.80 -11.21 -10.57
C LEU A 46 -5.19 -11.17 -9.16
N SER A 47 -5.54 -12.15 -8.32
CA SER A 47 -5.05 -12.23 -6.94
C SER A 47 -3.60 -12.68 -6.83
N ILE A 48 -3.05 -13.38 -7.84
CA ILE A 48 -1.68 -13.88 -7.79
C ILE A 48 -0.69 -12.73 -7.62
N HIS A 49 -0.94 -11.58 -8.24
CA HIS A 49 -0.11 -10.39 -8.14
C HIS A 49 0.07 -9.90 -6.68
N SER A 50 -0.93 -10.08 -5.83
CA SER A 50 -0.84 -9.74 -4.41
C SER A 50 0.09 -10.67 -3.63
N PHE A 51 0.29 -11.92 -4.08
CA PHE A 51 1.20 -12.87 -3.43
C PHE A 51 2.68 -12.65 -3.77
N LEU A 52 3.00 -11.87 -4.79
CA LEU A 52 4.39 -11.54 -5.13
C LEU A 52 5.05 -10.55 -4.14
N GLY A 53 4.34 -10.13 -3.08
CA GLY A 53 4.90 -9.23 -2.06
C GLY A 53 5.16 -7.82 -2.58
N TRP A 54 4.36 -7.37 -3.54
CA TRP A 54 4.43 -6.00 -4.05
C TRP A 54 4.10 -5.02 -2.93
N PRO A 55 4.71 -3.82 -2.95
CA PRO A 55 4.38 -2.81 -1.96
C PRO A 55 2.88 -2.53 -1.98
N ALA A 56 2.30 -2.38 -0.80
CA ALA A 56 0.95 -1.89 -0.62
C ALA A 56 0.78 -0.55 -1.36
N LEU A 57 -0.45 -0.32 -1.81
CA LEU A 57 -0.83 0.92 -2.48
C LEU A 57 -0.57 2.10 -1.55
N GLU A 58 -0.20 3.23 -2.14
CA GLU A 58 0.01 4.50 -1.43
C GLU A 58 -1.24 4.91 -0.63
N ASP A 59 -2.43 4.63 -1.16
CA ASP A 59 -3.72 4.99 -0.55
C ASP A 59 -4.05 4.17 0.71
N ASP A 60 -3.43 3.00 0.89
CA ASP A 60 -3.64 2.13 2.06
C ASP A 60 -2.70 2.46 3.23
N MET A 61 -1.92 3.55 3.13
CA MET A 61 -0.95 3.91 4.17
C MET A 61 -1.64 4.48 5.42
N PRO A 62 -1.35 3.96 6.63
CA PRO A 62 -1.98 4.45 7.86
C PRO A 62 -1.55 5.87 8.19
N GLU A 63 -2.43 6.64 8.84
CA GLU A 63 -2.11 8.02 9.27
C GLU A 63 -0.93 8.08 10.25
N LYS A 64 -0.81 7.07 11.13
CA LYS A 64 0.26 6.97 12.13
C LYS A 64 1.00 5.67 11.92
N ILE A 65 2.30 5.77 11.66
CA ILE A 65 3.15 4.62 11.39
C ILE A 65 4.42 4.66 12.21
N ALA A 66 4.96 3.50 12.54
CA ALA A 66 6.34 3.35 12.96
C ALA A 66 7.16 2.81 11.79
N ILE A 67 8.22 3.53 11.44
CA ILE A 67 9.08 3.21 10.31
C ILE A 67 10.21 2.31 10.80
N HIS A 68 10.35 1.16 10.13
CA HIS A 68 11.43 0.21 10.37
C HIS A 68 12.58 0.39 9.39
N TRP A 69 12.27 0.60 8.10
CA TRP A 69 13.29 0.73 7.07
C TRP A 69 12.79 1.53 5.86
N ILE A 70 13.71 2.19 5.15
CA ILE A 70 13.39 2.93 3.92
C ILE A 70 14.42 2.60 2.83
N VAL A 71 13.94 2.34 1.61
CA VAL A 71 14.75 2.16 0.40
C VAL A 71 14.34 3.18 -0.64
N ILE A 72 15.28 4.03 -1.04
CA ILE A 72 15.06 5.06 -2.07
C ILE A 72 15.58 4.52 -3.41
N LYS A 73 14.71 4.47 -4.42
CA LYS A 73 15.12 4.24 -5.81
C LYS A 73 14.93 5.53 -6.60
N GLU A 74 16.03 6.16 -6.96
CA GLU A 74 16.02 7.40 -7.74
C GLU A 74 15.55 7.19 -9.18
N PRO A 75 14.92 8.21 -9.79
CA PRO A 75 14.58 8.19 -11.20
C PRO A 75 15.85 8.15 -12.05
N ASN A 76 15.91 7.25 -13.01
CA ASN A 76 17.05 7.15 -13.91
C ASN A 76 16.60 7.22 -15.37
N LYS A 77 17.09 8.26 -16.07
CA LYS A 77 16.80 8.57 -17.48
C LYS A 77 17.20 7.44 -18.44
N ILE A 78 18.27 6.69 -18.12
CA ILE A 78 18.77 5.56 -18.91
C ILE A 78 17.80 4.38 -18.83
N SER A 79 17.30 4.07 -17.62
CA SER A 79 16.36 2.97 -17.37
C SER A 79 14.89 3.33 -17.65
N LYS A 80 14.58 4.59 -17.99
CA LYS A 80 13.22 5.16 -18.07
C LYS A 80 12.35 4.94 -16.81
N SER A 81 12.97 4.74 -15.65
CA SER A 81 12.25 4.55 -14.39
C SER A 81 11.93 5.88 -13.73
N LYS A 82 10.68 6.03 -13.26
CA LYS A 82 10.20 7.26 -12.58
C LYS A 82 10.69 7.40 -11.13
N GLY A 83 11.43 6.42 -10.61
CA GLY A 83 11.83 6.35 -9.20
C GLY A 83 10.66 6.01 -8.27
N LYS A 84 10.95 5.40 -7.12
CA LYS A 84 9.99 5.10 -6.05
C LYS A 84 10.70 5.07 -4.70
N ILE A 85 10.00 5.47 -3.65
CA ILE A 85 10.46 5.39 -2.27
C ILE A 85 9.68 4.25 -1.59
N TYR A 86 10.39 3.24 -1.10
CA TYR A 86 9.79 2.09 -0.44
C TYR A 86 9.97 2.22 1.07
N VAL A 87 8.88 2.19 1.82
CA VAL A 87 8.88 2.35 3.28
C VAL A 87 8.34 1.09 3.93
N LEU A 88 9.14 0.43 4.76
CA LEU A 88 8.67 -0.64 5.63
C LEU A 88 8.15 0.00 6.93
N ALA A 89 6.85 -0.07 7.12
CA ALA A 89 6.17 0.59 8.23
C ALA A 89 5.11 -0.31 8.86
N GLU A 90 4.94 -0.17 10.17
CA GLU A 90 3.84 -0.76 10.92
C GLU A 90 2.83 0.33 11.31
N SER A 91 1.54 -0.01 11.38
CA SER A 91 0.52 0.91 11.88
C SER A 91 0.66 1.09 13.39
N VAL A 92 0.55 2.30 13.92
CA VAL A 92 0.51 2.51 15.39
C VAL A 92 -0.87 2.18 15.96
N LYS A 93 -1.91 2.10 15.11
CA LYS A 93 -3.28 1.74 15.50
C LYS A 93 -3.60 0.29 15.11
N GLU A 94 -4.13 -0.47 16.06
CA GLU A 94 -4.83 -1.72 15.76
C GLU A 94 -6.15 -1.39 15.05
N GLU A 95 -6.23 -1.75 13.76
CA GLU A 95 -7.50 -1.82 13.07
C GLU A 95 -8.20 -3.13 13.39
N GLU A 96 -9.43 -3.04 13.90
CA GLU A 96 -10.26 -4.20 14.14
C GLU A 96 -10.58 -4.91 12.82
N SER A 97 -10.17 -6.17 12.71
CA SER A 97 -10.53 -7.02 11.57
C SER A 97 -12.05 -7.24 11.53
N SER A 98 -12.64 -7.15 10.33
CA SER A 98 -14.05 -7.44 10.09
C SER A 98 -14.38 -8.90 10.45
N SER A 99 -15.62 -9.16 10.88
CA SER A 99 -16.08 -10.49 11.33
C SER A 99 -15.85 -11.59 10.28
N LEU A 100 -16.04 -11.27 9.00
CA LEU A 100 -15.76 -12.16 7.87
C LEU A 100 -14.26 -12.49 7.75
N ALA A 101 -13.38 -11.51 7.91
CA ALA A 101 -11.94 -11.76 7.85
C ALA A 101 -11.48 -12.74 8.95
N ARG A 102 -12.06 -12.62 10.16
CA ARG A 102 -11.79 -13.57 11.25
C ARG A 102 -12.27 -14.99 10.93
N PHE A 103 -13.43 -15.12 10.26
CA PHE A 103 -13.97 -16.42 9.83
C PHE A 103 -13.03 -17.13 8.85
N PHE A 104 -12.43 -16.42 7.90
CA PHE A 104 -11.44 -16.96 6.95
C PHE A 104 -10.04 -17.13 7.55
N GLY A 105 -9.86 -16.98 8.87
CA GLY A 105 -8.57 -17.18 9.54
C GLY A 105 -7.60 -16.01 9.43
N TYR A 106 -8.00 -14.87 8.86
CA TYR A 106 -7.20 -13.64 8.88
C TYR A 106 -7.28 -12.98 10.27
N ARG A 107 -6.68 -13.61 11.29
CA ARG A 107 -6.47 -13.00 12.60
C ARG A 107 -5.22 -12.13 12.53
N ARG A 108 -5.39 -10.81 12.51
CA ARG A 108 -4.29 -9.87 12.82
C ARG A 108 -4.01 -10.00 14.32
N ALA A 109 -3.19 -10.98 14.71
CA ALA A 109 -2.82 -11.20 16.11
C ALA A 109 -1.84 -10.14 16.63
N LYS A 110 -1.20 -9.40 15.72
CA LYS A 110 -0.31 -8.29 15.99
C LYS A 110 -0.30 -7.33 14.80
N ILE A 111 0.07 -6.08 15.03
CA ILE A 111 0.36 -5.13 13.95
C ILE A 111 1.62 -5.64 13.22
N GLU A 112 1.46 -6.05 11.96
CA GLU A 112 2.55 -6.55 11.13
C GLU A 112 3.13 -5.42 10.26
N PRO A 113 4.46 -5.34 10.08
CA PRO A 113 5.08 -4.36 9.21
C PRO A 113 4.75 -4.67 7.74
N ARG A 114 4.33 -3.65 6.99
CA ARG A 114 4.04 -3.73 5.56
C ARG A 114 4.95 -2.78 4.77
N LEU A 115 5.28 -3.20 3.56
CA LEU A 115 6.02 -2.38 2.61
C LEU A 115 5.05 -1.48 1.85
N TYR A 116 5.27 -0.17 1.87
CA TYR A 116 4.51 0.83 1.11
C TYR A 116 5.39 1.44 0.03
N GLY A 117 4.80 1.74 -1.13
CA GLY A 117 5.52 2.32 -2.27
C GLY A 117 5.03 3.72 -2.56
N LEU A 118 5.78 4.73 -2.11
CA LEU A 118 5.50 6.14 -2.37
C LEU A 118 6.10 6.57 -3.72
N LYS A 119 5.42 7.48 -4.39
CA LYS A 119 6.00 8.20 -5.53
C LYS A 119 7.27 8.93 -5.10
N TYR A 120 8.26 8.96 -5.99
CA TYR A 120 9.48 9.71 -5.75
C TYR A 120 9.19 11.22 -5.84
N SER A 121 9.52 11.97 -4.79
CA SER A 121 9.69 13.42 -4.85
C SER A 121 11.06 13.79 -4.29
N ARG A 122 11.64 14.88 -4.82
CA ARG A 122 12.97 15.33 -4.40
C ARG A 122 12.94 15.83 -2.95
N ASP A 123 11.88 16.53 -2.57
CA ASP A 123 11.71 17.07 -1.23
C ASP A 123 11.59 15.95 -0.18
N LEU A 124 10.80 14.91 -0.49
CA LEU A 124 10.66 13.75 0.38
C LEU A 124 11.98 12.97 0.48
N HIS A 125 12.71 12.80 -0.62
CA HIS A 125 14.05 12.19 -0.61
C HIS A 125 14.95 12.92 0.39
N GLU A 126 15.12 14.23 0.22
CA GLU A 126 16.03 15.00 1.06
C GLU A 126 15.62 14.99 2.54
N GLN A 127 14.31 15.03 2.81
CA GLN A 127 13.80 14.92 4.17
C GLN A 127 14.16 13.56 4.79
N ILE A 128 13.96 12.47 4.05
CA ILE A 128 14.30 11.12 4.50
C ILE A 128 15.81 10.99 4.72
N GLU A 129 16.63 11.47 3.80
CA GLU A 129 18.08 11.35 3.87
C GLU A 129 18.65 12.16 5.05
N LYS A 130 18.16 13.37 5.28
CA LYS A 130 18.67 14.27 6.34
C LYS A 130 18.15 13.89 7.74
N GLN A 131 16.87 13.52 7.87
CA GLN A 131 16.22 13.36 9.18
C GLN A 131 16.04 11.90 9.59
N LEU A 132 15.68 11.02 8.64
CA LEU A 132 15.25 9.65 8.94
C LEU A 132 16.39 8.64 8.83
N MET A 133 17.16 8.67 7.74
CA MET A 133 18.25 7.72 7.50
C MET A 133 19.27 7.65 8.66
N PRO A 134 19.75 8.77 9.25
CA PRO A 134 20.69 8.71 10.36
C PRO A 134 20.08 8.08 11.62
N LYS A 135 18.80 8.35 11.90
CA LYS A 135 18.07 7.79 13.04
C LYS A 135 17.83 6.28 12.87
N LEU A 136 17.41 5.87 11.67
CA LEU A 136 17.21 4.45 11.34
C LEU A 136 18.53 3.66 11.36
N LYS A 137 19.62 4.22 10.80
CA LYS A 137 20.96 3.60 10.84
C LYS A 137 21.53 3.49 12.25
N SER A 138 21.15 4.38 13.16
CA SER A 138 21.51 4.30 14.59
C SER A 138 20.57 3.39 15.41
N GLY A 139 19.63 2.69 14.77
CA GLY A 139 18.71 1.76 15.41
C GLY A 139 17.61 2.44 16.23
N ARG A 140 17.41 3.75 16.08
CA ARG A 140 16.34 4.48 16.78
C ARG A 140 15.03 4.32 15.99
N PRO A 141 13.96 3.79 16.61
CA PRO A 141 12.66 3.70 15.96
C PRO A 141 12.12 5.10 15.69
N VAL A 142 11.64 5.35 14.48
CA VAL A 142 11.04 6.64 14.13
C VAL A 142 9.55 6.43 13.85
N ALA A 143 8.72 6.94 14.77
CA ALA A 143 7.28 7.00 14.56
C ALA A 143 6.95 8.33 13.89
N GLY A 144 6.04 8.30 12.93
CA GLY A 144 5.68 9.48 12.17
C GLY A 144 4.32 9.41 11.51
N ARG A 145 3.95 10.53 10.89
CA ARG A 145 2.84 10.61 9.95
C ARG A 145 3.39 11.09 8.63
N PHE A 146 3.00 10.42 7.57
CA PHE A 146 3.10 11.00 6.24
C PHE A 146 1.82 11.79 6.00
N LEU A 147 1.94 13.11 5.85
CA LEU A 147 0.82 13.97 5.50
C LEU A 147 0.92 14.27 4.02
N LYS A 148 -0.16 13.97 3.29
CA LYS A 148 -0.35 14.47 1.93
C LYS A 148 -0.78 15.93 2.07
N GLY A 149 0.05 16.87 1.64
CA GLY A 149 -0.18 18.29 1.86
C GLY A 149 -1.57 18.74 1.37
N LYS A 150 -2.45 19.16 2.29
CA LYS A 150 -3.59 20.03 1.95
C LYS A 150 -3.13 21.47 2.15
N ARG A 151 -3.33 22.33 1.15
CA ARG A 151 -3.09 23.77 1.28
C ARG A 151 -3.77 24.28 2.57
N PRO A 152 -3.12 25.12 3.38
CA PRO A 152 -3.88 25.99 4.26
C PRO A 152 -4.78 26.84 3.37
N LYS A 153 -6.09 26.87 3.66
CA LYS A 153 -6.98 27.90 3.10
C LYS A 153 -6.44 29.25 3.58
N GLY A 154 -5.68 29.92 2.72
CA GLY A 154 -5.22 31.27 2.97
C GLY A 154 -6.43 32.18 3.15
N VAL A 155 -6.53 32.77 4.33
CA VAL A 155 -7.38 33.93 4.59
C VAL A 155 -6.87 35.05 3.68
N GLY A 156 -7.69 35.44 2.71
CA GLY A 156 -7.38 36.53 1.80
C GLY A 156 -7.22 37.82 2.58
N LYS A 157 -6.07 38.47 2.41
CA LYS A 157 -5.96 39.92 2.50
C LYS A 157 -5.51 40.42 1.14
N GLU A 158 -6.41 41.17 0.52
CA GLU A 158 -6.14 41.98 -0.66
C GLU A 158 -4.96 42.90 -0.40
N ALA A 159 -3.99 42.90 -1.30
CA ALA A 159 -3.09 44.00 -1.51
C ALA A 159 -2.70 44.03 -2.98
N ASP A 160 -3.18 45.09 -3.63
CA ASP A 160 -2.92 45.50 -5.00
C ASP A 160 -1.42 45.72 -5.25
N GLY A 161 -0.90 45.32 -6.40
CA GLY A 161 0.52 45.53 -6.72
C GLY A 161 1.06 44.70 -7.88
N VAL A 162 0.83 45.19 -9.10
CA VAL A 162 1.42 44.68 -10.35
C VAL A 162 2.95 44.64 -10.29
N ARG A 163 3.56 43.46 -10.42
CA ARG A 163 4.91 43.29 -11.01
C ARG A 163 5.00 42.00 -11.83
N SER A 164 5.21 42.21 -13.14
CA SER A 164 5.61 41.23 -14.14
C SER A 164 6.91 40.54 -13.75
N GLY A 165 6.88 39.22 -13.64
CA GLY A 165 8.05 38.35 -13.60
C GLY A 165 7.73 37.05 -14.31
N LYS A 166 8.37 36.80 -15.45
CA LYS A 166 8.38 35.51 -16.16
C LYS A 166 9.01 34.47 -15.22
N GLY A 167 8.18 33.74 -14.49
CA GLY A 167 8.56 32.53 -13.78
C GLY A 167 8.04 31.33 -14.56
N ASP A 168 8.96 30.51 -15.06
CA ASP A 168 8.68 29.20 -15.64
C ASP A 168 8.12 28.31 -14.52
N GLY A 169 6.80 28.36 -14.36
CA GLY A 169 6.07 27.59 -13.37
C GLY A 169 5.99 26.15 -13.83
N SER A 170 6.86 25.30 -13.28
CA SER A 170 6.71 23.86 -13.41
C SER A 170 5.45 23.44 -12.65
N GLU A 171 4.33 23.37 -13.37
CA GLU A 171 3.00 22.99 -12.88
C GLU A 171 2.90 21.48 -12.58
N SER A 172 3.74 20.92 -11.72
CA SER A 172 3.46 19.59 -11.15
C SER A 172 2.58 19.75 -9.92
N GLN A 173 1.27 19.87 -10.13
CA GLN A 173 0.24 19.90 -9.09
C GLN A 173 0.03 18.53 -8.42
N GLU A 174 1.10 17.77 -8.16
CA GLU A 174 1.01 16.55 -7.36
C GLU A 174 1.17 16.91 -5.89
N GLN A 175 0.19 16.53 -5.06
CA GLN A 175 0.25 16.74 -3.62
C GLN A 175 1.45 15.99 -3.04
N GLU A 176 2.44 16.72 -2.57
CA GLU A 176 3.66 16.13 -2.04
C GLU A 176 3.48 15.59 -0.62
N TRP A 177 4.20 14.52 -0.35
CA TRP A 177 4.25 13.87 0.96
C TRP A 177 5.27 14.57 1.83
N HIS A 178 4.87 14.92 3.05
CA HIS A 178 5.78 15.39 4.08
C HIS A 178 5.77 14.44 5.27
N PHE A 179 6.96 14.09 5.74
CA PHE A 179 7.11 13.28 6.94
C PHE A 179 7.09 14.18 8.19
N HIS A 180 6.29 13.82 9.17
CA HIS A 180 6.29 14.47 10.48
C HIS A 180 6.58 13.43 11.55
N GLU A 181 7.63 13.65 12.34
CA GLU A 181 7.94 12.79 13.48
C GLU A 181 6.88 12.96 14.57
N LEU A 182 6.38 11.85 15.09
CA LEU A 182 5.41 11.84 16.17
C LEU A 182 6.11 12.12 17.50
N LEU A 183 5.58 13.05 18.28
CA LEU A 183 5.98 13.26 19.66
C LEU A 183 5.53 12.07 20.52
N PRO A 184 6.23 11.73 21.62
CA PRO A 184 5.84 10.62 22.51
C PRO A 184 4.37 10.69 22.98
N SER A 185 3.85 11.89 23.19
CA SER A 185 2.45 12.14 23.58
C SER A 185 1.43 11.84 22.47
N GLU A 186 1.83 11.86 21.21
CA GLU A 186 0.97 11.55 20.06
C GLU A 186 0.96 10.07 19.68
N ILE A 187 1.94 9.31 20.17
CA ILE A 187 2.04 7.86 19.99
C ILE A 187 0.97 7.17 20.84
N HIS A 188 0.75 7.65 22.07
CA HIS A 188 -0.23 7.08 22.99
C HIS A 188 -1.63 7.66 22.80
N ARG A 189 -2.67 6.82 22.96
CA ARG A 189 -4.06 7.27 23.03
C ARG A 189 -4.22 8.08 24.32
N LYS A 190 -4.64 9.35 24.24
CA LYS A 190 -5.22 10.02 25.42
C LYS A 190 -6.39 9.15 25.86
N GLN A 191 -6.33 8.60 27.07
CA GLN A 191 -7.49 7.98 27.67
C GLN A 191 -8.53 9.09 27.82
N GLN A 192 -9.61 8.99 27.03
CA GLN A 192 -10.85 9.72 27.26
C GLN A 192 -11.72 8.89 28.17
#